data_AF-A0A2N6VQF1-F1
#
_entry.id   AF-A0A2N6VQF1-F1
#
_cell.length_a   1.000
_cell.length_b   1.000
_cell.length_c   1.000
_cell.angle_alpha   90.00
_cell.angle_beta   90.00
_cell.angle_gamma   90.00
#
_symmetry.space_group_name_H-M   'P 1'
#
loop_
_entity.id
_entity.type
_entity.pdbx_description
1 polymer ?
#
loop_
_entity_poly.entity_id
_entity_poly.type
_entity_poly.pdbx_seq_one_letter_code
_entity_poly.pdbx_strand_id
1 'polypeptide(L)'
;MRVHNQRVFQTVLVTTALNACVARTLPPDSVATIFYDAGFEVPVINDDAVLGEPHTGLLLWAAAAREFGVDRFRTELIHPALTLTVPQVSREHSRVVAQAPAVIVAEVSGESRAVLVVHAEGNVDVFPCAHVPYAPLGARSGAEAVRHLRQVVMRGLSLVERGIADEFRNLPWRDWQEDFAGSHRRAGSFFMDSAVEAACFSAVDIHSAVRSVLAPAAVEPPELGELLAQLHGAAHDVVTTTTRESATPIR
;
A
#
# COMPACT_ATOMS: atom_id res chain seq x y z
N MET A 1 1.79 6.33 17.25
CA MET A 1 1.91 6.25 15.79
C MET A 1 1.87 7.68 15.24
N ARG A 2 2.83 8.12 14.42
CA ARG A 2 2.83 9.50 13.87
C ARG A 2 1.66 9.65 12.88
N VAL A 3 0.82 10.67 13.06
CA VAL A 3 -0.47 10.90 12.37
C VAL A 3 -0.37 10.87 10.83
N HIS A 4 0.79 11.17 10.25
CA HIS A 4 0.98 11.29 8.79
C HIS A 4 0.99 9.95 8.04
N ASN A 5 1.33 8.84 8.71
CA ASN A 5 1.37 7.52 8.07
C ASN A 5 0.01 6.81 8.18
N GLN A 6 -0.89 7.33 9.03
CA GLN A 6 -2.13 6.66 9.39
C GLN A 6 -3.04 6.42 8.18
N ARG A 7 -3.10 7.36 7.22
CA ARG A 7 -3.90 7.16 6.00
C ARG A 7 -3.33 6.07 5.09
N VAL A 8 -2.02 6.02 4.87
CA VAL A 8 -1.42 4.97 4.03
C VAL A 8 -1.57 3.60 4.70
N PHE A 9 -1.34 3.52 6.01
CA PHE A 9 -1.60 2.30 6.79
C PHE A 9 -3.06 1.87 6.70
N GLN A 10 -4.00 2.81 6.81
CA GLN A 10 -5.42 2.52 6.66
C GLN A 10 -5.73 2.03 5.24
N THR A 11 -5.20 2.65 4.19
CA THR A 11 -5.36 2.18 2.80
C THR A 11 -4.87 0.74 2.63
N VAL A 12 -3.71 0.40 3.18
CA VAL A 12 -3.20 -0.98 3.17
C VAL A 12 -4.13 -1.92 3.93
N LEU A 13 -4.56 -1.53 5.14
CA LEU A 13 -5.46 -2.31 5.97
C LEU A 13 -6.79 -2.61 5.25
N VAL A 14 -7.41 -1.57 4.66
CA VAL A 14 -8.63 -1.69 3.86
C VAL A 14 -8.43 -2.58 2.65
N THR A 15 -7.31 -2.43 1.94
CA THR A 15 -6.98 -3.28 0.79
C THR A 15 -6.91 -4.76 1.19
N THR A 16 -6.21 -5.07 2.28
CA THR A 16 -6.07 -6.45 2.76
C THR A 16 -7.38 -7.03 3.31
N ALA A 17 -8.21 -6.20 3.96
CA ALA A 17 -9.55 -6.60 4.39
C ALA A 17 -10.44 -6.94 3.19
N LEU A 18 -10.45 -6.08 2.17
CA LEU A 18 -11.19 -6.30 0.93
C LEU A 18 -10.75 -7.61 0.26
N ASN A 19 -9.44 -7.87 0.16
CA ASN A 19 -8.90 -9.13 -0.36
C ASN A 19 -9.37 -10.35 0.45
N ALA A 20 -9.36 -10.27 1.78
CA ALA A 20 -9.87 -11.35 2.63
C ALA A 20 -11.38 -11.60 2.40
N CYS A 21 -12.17 -10.55 2.19
CA CYS A 21 -13.60 -10.64 1.89
C CYS A 21 -13.88 -11.26 0.52
N VAL A 22 -13.21 -10.81 -0.55
CA VAL A 22 -13.42 -11.38 -1.90
C VAL A 22 -12.94 -12.83 -1.98
N ALA A 23 -11.81 -13.15 -1.34
CA ALA A 23 -11.27 -14.51 -1.26
C ALA A 23 -12.00 -15.43 -0.26
N ARG A 24 -12.89 -14.87 0.58
CA ARG A 24 -13.62 -15.59 1.66
C ARG A 24 -12.70 -16.31 2.63
N THR A 25 -11.55 -15.71 2.95
CA THR A 25 -10.60 -16.30 3.90
C THR A 25 -10.93 -15.96 5.35
N LEU A 26 -11.74 -14.92 5.59
CA LEU A 26 -12.19 -14.50 6.92
C LEU A 26 -13.69 -14.20 6.93
N PRO A 27 -14.41 -14.54 8.03
CA PRO A 27 -15.80 -14.15 8.21
C PRO A 27 -15.91 -12.64 8.55
N PRO A 28 -17.05 -11.99 8.25
CA PRO A 28 -17.27 -10.55 8.49
C PRO A 28 -16.96 -10.10 9.92
N ASP A 29 -17.37 -10.87 10.94
CA ASP A 29 -17.16 -10.52 12.35
C ASP A 29 -15.67 -10.50 12.71
N SER A 30 -14.87 -11.41 12.14
CA SER A 30 -13.42 -11.39 12.31
C SER A 30 -12.80 -10.17 11.64
N VAL A 31 -13.30 -9.76 10.47
CA VAL A 31 -12.82 -8.54 9.80
C VAL A 31 -13.10 -7.30 10.66
N ALA A 32 -14.31 -7.17 11.21
CA ALA A 32 -14.66 -6.09 12.11
C ALA A 32 -13.79 -6.07 13.38
N THR A 33 -13.54 -7.25 13.96
CA THR A 33 -12.66 -7.39 15.14
C THR A 33 -11.22 -6.97 14.82
N ILE A 34 -10.68 -7.36 13.66
CA ILE A 34 -9.33 -6.98 13.24
C ILE A 34 -9.19 -5.47 13.05
N PHE A 35 -10.19 -4.80 12.46
CA PHE A 35 -10.21 -3.33 12.39
C PHE A 35 -10.19 -2.70 13.79
N TYR A 36 -11.04 -3.19 14.70
CA TYR A 36 -11.11 -2.72 16.08
C TYR A 36 -9.76 -2.88 16.81
N ASP A 37 -9.14 -4.06 16.71
CA ASP A 37 -7.84 -4.35 17.31
C ASP A 37 -6.73 -3.47 16.73
N ALA A 38 -6.83 -3.09 15.45
CA ALA A 38 -5.93 -2.16 14.79
C ALA A 38 -6.19 -0.69 15.17
N GLY A 39 -7.24 -0.40 15.95
CA GLY A 39 -7.63 0.95 16.34
C GLY A 39 -8.33 1.76 15.24
N PHE A 40 -8.94 1.09 14.27
CA PHE A 40 -9.68 1.69 13.16
C PHE A 40 -11.15 1.26 13.17
N GLU A 41 -12.03 2.16 12.74
CA GLU A 41 -13.42 1.79 12.42
C GLU A 41 -13.47 1.05 11.08
N VAL A 42 -14.47 0.19 10.90
CA VAL A 42 -14.74 -0.42 9.60
C VAL A 42 -15.22 0.69 8.65
N PRO A 43 -14.54 0.90 7.50
CA PRO A 43 -14.91 1.96 6.58
C PRO A 43 -16.34 1.86 6.03
N VAL A 44 -16.84 3.00 5.57
CA VAL A 44 -18.08 3.11 4.79
C VAL A 44 -17.72 3.64 3.40
N ILE A 45 -18.34 3.07 2.37
CA ILE A 45 -18.31 3.60 1.02
C ILE A 45 -19.18 4.85 1.00
N ASN A 46 -18.59 6.01 0.79
CA ASN A 46 -19.32 7.27 0.74
C ASN A 46 -19.93 7.49 -0.64
N ASP A 47 -19.12 7.39 -1.70
CA ASP A 47 -19.58 7.44 -3.09
C ASP A 47 -19.10 6.22 -3.88
N ASP A 48 -19.92 5.75 -4.81
CA ASP A 48 -19.62 4.59 -5.66
C ASP A 48 -20.20 4.73 -7.06
N ALA A 49 -19.34 5.16 -7.99
CA ALA A 49 -19.68 5.30 -9.39
C ALA A 49 -19.50 3.99 -10.20
N VAL A 50 -19.14 2.87 -9.56
CA VAL A 50 -18.88 1.57 -10.21
C VAL A 50 -20.03 0.61 -10.00
N LEU A 51 -20.44 0.36 -8.75
CA LEU A 51 -21.59 -0.52 -8.46
C LEU A 51 -22.89 0.26 -8.24
N GLY A 52 -22.80 1.58 -8.01
CA GLY A 52 -23.96 2.41 -7.72
C GLY A 52 -24.53 2.21 -6.30
N GLU A 53 -23.68 1.82 -5.35
CA GLU A 53 -24.05 1.53 -3.96
C GLU A 53 -23.47 2.54 -2.93
N PRO A 54 -23.81 3.84 -3.00
CA PRO A 54 -23.29 4.83 -2.06
C PRO A 54 -23.80 4.60 -0.63
N HIS A 55 -23.03 5.06 0.36
CA HIS A 55 -23.30 4.93 1.80
C HIS A 55 -23.39 3.48 2.32
N THR A 56 -22.69 2.56 1.67
CA THR A 56 -22.70 1.13 2.00
C THR A 56 -21.52 0.77 2.90
N GLY A 57 -21.73 -0.06 3.93
CA GLY A 57 -20.63 -0.56 4.76
C GLY A 57 -19.64 -1.41 3.95
N LEU A 58 -18.33 -1.28 4.22
CA LEU A 58 -17.27 -1.93 3.42
C LEU A 58 -17.51 -3.43 3.18
N LEU A 59 -17.98 -4.17 4.19
CA LEU A 59 -18.17 -5.62 4.10
C LEU A 59 -19.33 -6.02 3.17
N LEU A 60 -20.39 -5.22 3.13
CA LEU A 60 -21.51 -5.40 2.21
C LEU A 60 -21.07 -5.06 0.80
N TRP A 61 -20.38 -3.93 0.64
CA TRP A 61 -19.84 -3.51 -0.64
C TRP A 61 -18.85 -4.53 -1.21
N ALA A 62 -17.98 -5.11 -0.39
CA ALA A 62 -17.05 -6.15 -0.82
C ALA A 62 -17.76 -7.40 -1.36
N ALA A 63 -18.94 -7.74 -0.82
CA ALA A 63 -19.76 -8.83 -1.34
C ALA A 63 -20.34 -8.48 -2.71
N ALA A 64 -20.89 -7.26 -2.88
CA ALA A 64 -21.38 -6.78 -4.17
C ALA A 64 -20.26 -6.67 -5.23
N ALA A 65 -19.08 -6.16 -4.85
CA ALA A 65 -17.91 -6.09 -5.71
C ALA A 65 -17.48 -7.48 -6.20
N ARG A 66 -17.55 -8.50 -5.34
CA ARG A 66 -17.28 -9.89 -5.73
C ARG A 66 -18.30 -10.40 -6.73
N GLU A 67 -19.58 -10.09 -6.55
CA GLU A 67 -20.65 -10.49 -7.47
C GLU A 67 -20.51 -9.79 -8.83
N PHE A 68 -19.99 -8.56 -8.84
CA PHE A 68 -19.56 -7.84 -10.03
C PHE A 68 -18.31 -8.46 -10.70
N GLY A 69 -17.62 -9.37 -10.02
CA GLY A 69 -16.49 -10.13 -10.54
C GLY A 69 -15.12 -9.64 -10.06
N VAL A 70 -15.05 -8.65 -9.16
CA VAL A 70 -13.78 -8.22 -8.55
C VAL A 70 -13.18 -9.38 -7.77
N ASP A 71 -11.95 -9.74 -8.13
CA ASP A 71 -11.24 -10.88 -7.54
C ASP A 71 -9.99 -10.48 -6.75
N ARG A 72 -9.57 -9.22 -6.85
CA ARG A 72 -8.33 -8.76 -6.22
C ARG A 72 -8.29 -7.25 -6.04
N PHE A 73 -7.57 -6.83 -5.01
CA PHE A 73 -7.23 -5.45 -4.72
C PHE A 73 -5.73 -5.31 -4.48
N ARG A 74 -5.18 -4.14 -4.79
CA ARG A 74 -3.80 -3.76 -4.44
C ARG A 74 -3.73 -2.31 -4.02
N THR A 75 -2.78 -2.00 -3.14
CA THR A 75 -2.47 -0.62 -2.77
C THR A 75 -1.42 -0.06 -3.72
N GLU A 76 -1.66 1.13 -4.26
CA GLU A 76 -0.69 1.89 -5.04
C GLU A 76 -0.31 3.16 -4.25
N LEU A 77 0.99 3.35 -4.00
CA LEU A 77 1.50 4.57 -3.36
C LEU A 77 1.60 5.69 -4.40
N ILE A 78 1.25 6.91 -4.00
CA ILE A 78 1.24 8.06 -4.91
C ILE A 78 2.36 9.03 -4.53
N HIS A 79 3.29 9.23 -5.46
CA HIS A 79 4.36 10.21 -5.30
C HIS A 79 4.95 10.61 -6.67
N PRO A 80 5.36 11.88 -6.87
CA PRO A 80 5.92 12.33 -8.15
C PRO A 80 7.18 11.60 -8.60
N ALA A 81 7.98 11.07 -7.67
CA ALA A 81 9.20 10.31 -8.00
C ALA A 81 8.96 8.83 -8.34
N LEU A 82 7.72 8.35 -8.23
CA LEU A 82 7.36 6.98 -8.64
C LEU A 82 6.86 6.98 -10.07
N THR A 83 7.08 5.87 -10.77
CA THR A 83 6.37 5.59 -12.01
C THR A 83 4.88 5.51 -11.71
N LEU A 84 4.06 6.29 -12.41
CA LEU A 84 2.61 6.27 -12.21
C LEU A 84 2.02 4.94 -12.68
N THR A 85 1.64 4.10 -11.73
CA THR A 85 0.97 2.79 -11.93
C THR A 85 -0.53 2.84 -11.68
N VAL A 86 -1.04 3.97 -11.17
CA VAL A 86 -2.46 4.19 -10.94
C VAL A 86 -3.20 4.32 -12.28
N PRO A 87 -4.21 3.48 -12.56
CA PRO A 87 -5.04 3.59 -13.75
C PRO A 87 -5.70 4.98 -13.87
N GLN A 88 -5.82 5.47 -15.11
CA GLN A 88 -6.43 6.79 -15.36
C GLN A 88 -7.90 6.79 -14.96
N VAL A 89 -8.32 7.79 -14.18
CA VAL A 89 -9.72 8.07 -13.85
C VAL A 89 -10.22 9.25 -14.68
N SER A 90 -11.54 9.49 -14.70
CA SER A 90 -12.10 10.68 -15.36
C SER A 90 -11.54 11.98 -14.75
N ARG A 91 -11.55 13.06 -15.54
CA ARG A 91 -10.98 14.36 -15.11
C ARG A 91 -11.62 14.90 -13.83
N GLU A 92 -12.90 14.65 -13.61
CA GLU A 92 -13.63 15.12 -12.44
C GLU A 92 -13.11 14.50 -11.13
N HIS A 93 -12.60 13.26 -11.17
CA HIS A 93 -12.06 12.55 -10.01
C HIS A 93 -10.53 12.64 -9.89
N SER A 94 -9.86 13.06 -10.95
CA SER A 94 -8.38 13.11 -11.03
C SER A 94 -7.74 13.90 -9.88
N ARG A 95 -8.37 14.99 -9.43
CA ARG A 95 -7.86 15.81 -8.31
C ARG A 95 -7.90 15.06 -6.99
N VAL A 96 -8.98 14.33 -6.72
CA VAL A 96 -9.14 13.55 -5.48
C VAL A 96 -8.09 12.45 -5.42
N VAL A 97 -7.93 11.70 -6.53
CA VAL A 97 -6.91 10.65 -6.66
C VAL A 97 -5.50 11.23 -6.50
N ALA A 98 -5.17 12.34 -7.16
CA ALA A 98 -3.83 12.92 -7.11
C ALA A 98 -3.44 13.48 -5.72
N GLN A 99 -4.41 13.81 -4.87
CA GLN A 99 -4.17 14.31 -3.51
C GLN A 99 -4.04 13.17 -2.48
N ALA A 100 -4.49 11.96 -2.81
CA ALA A 100 -4.36 10.81 -1.94
C ALA A 100 -2.88 10.39 -1.81
N PRO A 101 -2.40 9.99 -0.61
CA PRO A 101 -1.05 9.48 -0.45
C PRO A 101 -0.89 8.05 -1.01
N ALA A 102 -2.00 7.31 -1.08
CA ALA A 102 -2.11 5.99 -1.64
C ALA A 102 -3.56 5.74 -2.06
N VAL A 103 -3.77 4.84 -3.01
CA VAL A 103 -5.08 4.41 -3.48
C VAL A 103 -5.17 2.90 -3.52
N ILE A 104 -6.39 2.37 -3.60
CA ILE A 104 -6.65 0.95 -3.83
C ILE A 104 -7.08 0.78 -5.28
N VAL A 105 -6.51 -0.19 -5.98
CA VAL A 105 -6.96 -0.58 -7.31
C VAL A 105 -7.69 -1.90 -7.22
N ALA A 106 -8.95 -1.93 -7.65
CA ALA A 106 -9.74 -3.15 -7.80
C ALA A 106 -9.47 -3.78 -9.17
N GLU A 107 -9.29 -5.10 -9.21
CA GLU A 107 -9.01 -5.87 -10.40
C GLU A 107 -10.08 -6.94 -10.68
N VAL A 108 -10.31 -7.19 -11.97
CA VAL A 108 -11.04 -8.34 -12.49
C VAL A 108 -10.11 -9.05 -13.47
N SER A 109 -9.72 -10.29 -13.14
CA SER A 109 -8.85 -11.14 -13.95
C SER A 109 -7.54 -10.46 -14.36
N GLY A 110 -6.96 -9.67 -13.45
CA GLY A 110 -5.70 -8.94 -13.67
C GLY A 110 -5.83 -7.62 -14.44
N GLU A 111 -7.03 -7.19 -14.80
CA GLU A 111 -7.32 -5.86 -15.34
C GLU A 111 -7.92 -4.95 -14.29
N SER A 112 -7.47 -3.70 -14.25
CA SER A 112 -8.07 -2.68 -13.38
C SER A 112 -9.51 -2.33 -13.77
N ARG A 113 -10.35 -2.10 -12.76
CA ARG A 113 -11.75 -1.69 -12.93
C ARG A 113 -12.12 -0.44 -12.14
N ALA A 114 -11.57 -0.30 -10.94
CA ALA A 114 -11.87 0.84 -10.07
C ALA A 114 -10.63 1.31 -9.31
N VAL A 115 -10.63 2.60 -8.97
CA VAL A 115 -9.70 3.21 -8.02
C VAL A 115 -10.52 3.66 -6.81
N LEU A 116 -10.13 3.18 -5.63
CA LEU A 116 -10.75 3.58 -4.36
C LEU A 116 -9.81 4.52 -3.61
N VAL A 117 -10.37 5.58 -3.03
CA VAL A 117 -9.64 6.57 -2.24
C VAL A 117 -10.15 6.51 -0.80
N VAL A 118 -9.25 6.22 0.15
CA VAL A 118 -9.54 6.29 1.58
C VAL A 118 -9.27 7.71 2.09
N HIS A 119 -10.31 8.36 2.61
CA HIS A 119 -10.25 9.72 3.12
C HIS A 119 -9.74 9.79 4.56
N ALA A 120 -9.49 11.00 5.05
CA ALA A 120 -8.98 11.22 6.41
C ALA A 120 -9.94 10.73 7.48
N GLU A 121 -11.22 10.86 7.19
CA GLU A 121 -12.36 10.54 8.03
C GLU A 121 -12.66 9.03 8.00
N GLY A 122 -11.91 8.25 7.21
CA GLY A 122 -12.07 6.80 7.08
C GLY A 122 -13.11 6.34 6.06
N ASN A 123 -13.84 7.28 5.43
CA ASN A 123 -14.74 6.98 4.32
C ASN A 123 -13.96 6.64 3.04
N VAL A 124 -14.60 5.88 2.15
CA VAL A 124 -14.01 5.45 0.88
C VAL A 124 -14.87 5.92 -0.29
N ASP A 125 -14.27 6.56 -1.27
CA ASP A 125 -14.93 6.80 -2.57
C ASP A 125 -14.41 5.83 -3.62
N VAL A 126 -15.28 5.37 -4.51
CA VAL A 126 -14.98 4.41 -5.58
C VAL A 126 -15.20 5.06 -6.94
N PHE A 127 -14.14 5.13 -7.74
CA PHE A 127 -14.17 5.73 -9.07
C PHE A 127 -13.89 4.70 -10.17
N PRO A 128 -14.63 4.73 -11.30
CA PRO A 128 -14.27 3.93 -12.47
C PRO A 128 -12.94 4.40 -13.04
N CYS A 129 -12.17 3.47 -13.61
CA CYS A 129 -10.89 3.77 -14.22
C CYS A 129 -10.74 3.12 -15.59
N ALA A 130 -9.71 3.54 -16.34
CA ALA A 130 -9.30 2.89 -17.57
C ALA A 130 -8.95 1.42 -17.29
N HIS A 131 -9.42 0.53 -18.16
CA HIS A 131 -9.18 -0.90 -18.06
C HIS A 131 -7.78 -1.22 -18.58
N VAL A 132 -6.81 -1.29 -17.66
CA VAL A 132 -5.43 -1.61 -18.00
C VAL A 132 -4.97 -2.87 -17.25
N PRO A 133 -4.28 -3.81 -17.93
CA PRO A 133 -3.65 -4.95 -17.28
C PRO A 133 -2.60 -4.51 -16.26
N TYR A 134 -2.48 -5.27 -15.17
CA TYR A 134 -1.38 -5.09 -14.24
C TYR A 134 -0.06 -5.57 -14.85
N ALA A 135 0.83 -4.63 -15.15
CA ALA A 135 2.15 -4.87 -15.73
C ALA A 135 3.22 -4.05 -14.96
N PRO A 136 3.67 -4.50 -13.78
CA PRO A 136 4.66 -3.79 -13.01
C PRO A 136 6.01 -3.76 -13.73
N LEU A 137 6.71 -2.63 -13.65
CA LEU A 137 8.08 -2.50 -14.16
C LEU A 137 9.13 -2.99 -13.14
N GLY A 138 8.77 -3.04 -11.86
CA GLY A 138 9.62 -3.45 -10.75
C GLY A 138 9.50 -4.95 -10.42
N ALA A 139 9.53 -5.27 -9.12
CA ALA A 139 9.45 -6.64 -8.65
C ALA A 139 8.17 -7.37 -9.09
N ARG A 140 8.30 -8.67 -9.43
CA ARG A 140 7.18 -9.49 -9.90
C ARG A 140 6.53 -10.33 -8.80
N SER A 141 7.13 -10.38 -7.62
CA SER A 141 6.61 -11.10 -6.47
C SER A 141 6.91 -10.39 -5.15
N GLY A 142 6.10 -10.64 -4.12
CA GLY A 142 6.34 -10.10 -2.78
C GLY A 142 7.71 -10.46 -2.21
N ALA A 143 8.14 -11.71 -2.35
CA ALA A 143 9.45 -12.16 -1.86
C ALA A 143 10.64 -11.48 -2.55
N GLU A 144 10.52 -11.22 -3.87
CA GLU A 144 11.51 -10.46 -4.62
C GLU A 144 11.55 -9.00 -4.17
N ALA A 145 10.39 -8.37 -4.02
CA ALA A 145 10.27 -6.99 -3.57
C ALA A 145 10.89 -6.79 -2.18
N VAL A 146 10.58 -7.68 -1.22
CA VAL A 146 11.12 -7.62 0.15
C VAL A 146 12.64 -7.82 0.16
N ARG A 147 13.16 -8.76 -0.64
CA ARG A 147 14.60 -8.96 -0.78
C ARG A 147 15.30 -7.71 -1.33
N HIS A 148 14.72 -7.09 -2.36
CA HIS A 148 15.26 -5.87 -2.95
C HIS A 148 15.22 -4.70 -1.96
N LEU A 149 14.08 -4.46 -1.29
CA LEU A 149 13.97 -3.41 -0.28
C LEU A 149 15.00 -3.58 0.84
N ARG A 150 15.18 -4.81 1.34
CA ARG A 150 16.21 -5.11 2.35
C ARG A 150 17.62 -4.73 1.87
N GLN A 151 17.97 -5.05 0.62
CA GLN A 151 19.28 -4.68 0.05
C GLN A 151 19.46 -3.16 -0.01
N VAL A 152 18.43 -2.42 -0.42
CA VAL A 152 18.47 -0.95 -0.49
C VAL A 152 18.59 -0.33 0.90
N VAL A 153 17.86 -0.84 1.90
CA VAL A 153 17.97 -0.40 3.30
C VAL A 153 19.37 -0.66 3.87
N MET A 154 19.97 -1.81 3.55
CA MET A 154 21.36 -2.11 3.93
C MET A 154 22.38 -1.17 3.27
N ARG A 155 22.21 -0.87 1.98
CA ARG A 155 23.02 0.14 1.28
C ARG A 155 22.89 1.51 1.95
N GLY A 156 21.67 1.90 2.31
CA GLY A 156 21.39 3.18 2.98
C GLY A 156 22.05 3.30 4.35
N LEU A 157 21.93 2.26 5.19
CA LEU A 157 22.60 2.23 6.49
C LEU A 157 24.12 2.40 6.34
N SER A 158 24.73 1.73 5.36
CA SER A 158 26.17 1.85 5.10
C SER A 158 26.58 3.26 4.69
N LEU A 159 25.78 3.96 3.88
CA LEU A 159 26.06 5.35 3.49
C LEU A 159 25.92 6.33 4.68
N VAL A 160 24.91 6.12 5.53
CA VAL A 160 24.71 6.88 6.76
C VAL A 160 25.86 6.68 7.75
N GLU A 161 26.30 5.44 7.95
CA GLU A 161 27.42 5.12 8.85
C GLU A 161 28.75 5.73 8.35
N ARG A 162 28.88 5.97 7.04
CA ARG A 162 30.02 6.66 6.42
C ARG A 162 29.92 8.19 6.45
N GLY A 163 28.83 8.76 6.97
CA GLY A 163 28.61 10.22 7.05
C GLY A 163 28.20 10.89 5.73
N ILE A 164 27.81 10.11 4.71
CA ILE A 164 27.45 10.64 3.38
C ILE A 164 25.99 11.14 3.36
N ALA A 165 25.15 10.59 4.24
CA ALA A 165 23.70 10.83 4.29
C ALA A 165 23.25 11.28 5.68
N ASP A 166 23.99 12.21 6.31
CA ASP A 166 23.79 12.60 7.72
C ASP A 166 22.40 13.16 8.01
N GLU A 167 21.78 13.84 7.04
CA GLU A 167 20.40 14.33 7.13
C GLU A 167 19.37 13.21 7.33
N PHE A 168 19.67 11.99 6.91
CA PHE A 168 18.83 10.80 7.08
C PHE A 168 19.30 9.89 8.20
N ARG A 169 20.34 10.27 8.97
CA ARG A 169 20.90 9.45 10.05
C ARG A 169 19.88 9.07 11.12
N ASN A 170 18.91 9.96 11.36
CA ASN A 170 17.88 9.78 12.38
C ASN A 170 16.68 8.93 11.92
N LEU A 171 16.69 8.43 10.68
CA LEU A 171 15.71 7.44 10.25
C LEU A 171 15.98 6.09 10.95
N PRO A 172 14.94 5.27 11.17
CA PRO A 172 15.05 4.01 11.91
C PRO A 172 15.63 2.88 11.06
N TRP A 173 16.81 3.10 10.47
CA TRP A 173 17.47 2.16 9.55
C TRP A 173 17.71 0.77 10.15
N ARG A 174 18.07 0.72 11.43
CA ARG A 174 18.31 -0.55 12.15
C ARG A 174 17.01 -1.29 12.41
N ASP A 175 15.99 -0.58 12.88
CA ASP A 175 14.66 -1.15 13.12
C ASP A 175 14.06 -1.72 11.82
N TRP A 176 14.19 -0.99 10.69
CA TRP A 176 13.77 -1.51 9.38
C TRP A 176 14.52 -2.79 9.01
N GLN A 177 15.82 -2.91 9.29
CA GLN A 177 16.56 -4.17 9.05
C GLN A 177 16.09 -5.30 9.96
N GLU A 178 15.81 -5.01 11.22
CA GLU A 178 15.31 -5.99 12.19
C GLU A 178 13.92 -6.50 11.82
N ASP A 179 13.04 -5.62 11.32
CA ASP A 179 11.71 -5.99 10.83
C ASP A 179 11.78 -7.03 9.69
N PHE A 180 12.75 -6.92 8.78
CA PHE A 180 12.95 -7.91 7.71
C PHE A 180 13.57 -9.23 8.18
N ALA A 181 14.11 -9.29 9.40
CA ALA A 181 14.74 -10.47 9.97
C ALA A 181 13.86 -11.18 11.02
N GLY A 182 12.86 -10.48 11.56
CA GLY A 182 12.02 -10.96 12.66
C GLY A 182 10.65 -11.47 12.22
N SER A 183 9.96 -12.09 13.18
CA SER A 183 8.55 -12.44 13.10
C SER A 183 7.77 -11.58 14.10
N HIS A 184 7.37 -10.38 13.69
CA HIS A 184 6.53 -9.50 14.51
C HIS A 184 5.10 -9.55 13.97
N ARG A 185 4.18 -10.15 14.72
CA ARG A 185 2.75 -10.10 14.40
C ARG A 185 2.11 -8.98 15.20
N ARG A 186 1.49 -8.00 14.54
CA ARG A 186 0.69 -6.98 15.22
C ARG A 186 -0.70 -7.52 15.49
N ALA A 187 -1.31 -7.08 16.60
CA ALA A 187 -2.75 -7.23 16.76
C ALA A 187 -3.45 -6.43 15.64
N GLY A 188 -4.54 -6.97 15.09
CA GLY A 188 -5.27 -6.29 14.00
C GLY A 188 -4.62 -6.40 12.62
N SER A 189 -3.98 -7.52 12.28
CA SER A 189 -3.40 -7.77 10.96
C SER A 189 -4.26 -8.72 10.10
N PHE A 190 -4.40 -8.39 8.82
CA PHE A 190 -5.00 -9.26 7.80
C PHE A 190 -3.97 -10.12 7.06
N PHE A 191 -2.67 -9.90 7.30
CA PHE A 191 -1.61 -10.70 6.70
C PHE A 191 -1.47 -12.04 7.44
N MET A 192 -1.44 -13.13 6.69
CA MET A 192 -1.25 -14.47 7.27
C MET A 192 0.20 -14.70 7.72
N ASP A 193 1.16 -14.18 6.95
CA ASP A 193 2.59 -14.26 7.21
C ASP A 193 3.09 -12.97 7.89
N SER A 194 3.60 -13.10 9.12
CA SER A 194 4.14 -11.99 9.90
C SER A 194 5.38 -11.34 9.29
N ALA A 195 6.17 -12.06 8.50
CA ALA A 195 7.33 -11.49 7.83
C ALA A 195 6.89 -10.59 6.66
N VAL A 196 5.84 -10.99 5.93
CA VAL A 196 5.21 -10.17 4.88
C VAL A 196 4.55 -8.94 5.49
N GLU A 197 3.85 -9.12 6.61
CA GLU A 197 3.25 -8.03 7.39
C GLU A 197 4.30 -6.99 7.80
N ALA A 198 5.36 -7.43 8.48
CA ALA A 198 6.43 -6.55 8.95
C ALA A 198 7.04 -5.79 7.78
N ALA A 199 7.40 -6.49 6.69
CA ALA A 199 7.98 -5.86 5.53
C ALA A 199 7.05 -4.84 4.86
N CYS A 200 5.75 -5.11 4.77
CA CYS A 200 4.77 -4.16 4.24
C CYS A 200 4.69 -2.90 5.11
N PHE A 201 4.66 -3.05 6.43
CA PHE A 201 4.59 -1.91 7.33
C PHE A 201 5.89 -1.09 7.37
N SER A 202 7.06 -1.72 7.32
CA SER A 202 8.33 -1.00 7.17
C SER A 202 8.38 -0.28 5.82
N ALA A 203 7.86 -0.88 4.74
CA ALA A 203 7.77 -0.21 3.44
C ALA A 203 6.88 1.05 3.47
N VAL A 204 5.73 0.99 4.15
CA VAL A 204 4.87 2.18 4.36
C VAL A 204 5.59 3.26 5.17
N ASP A 205 6.31 2.88 6.22
CA ASP A 205 7.07 3.81 7.06
C ASP A 205 8.22 4.46 6.28
N ILE A 206 8.99 3.65 5.53
CA ILE A 206 10.04 4.11 4.61
C ILE A 206 9.49 5.10 3.61
N HIS A 207 8.41 4.74 2.89
CA HIS A 207 7.78 5.63 1.93
C HIS A 207 7.41 6.97 2.57
N SER A 208 6.78 6.93 3.73
CA SER A 208 6.37 8.14 4.44
C SER A 208 7.55 8.99 4.89
N ALA A 209 8.65 8.36 5.33
CA ALA A 209 9.87 9.04 5.75
C ALA A 209 10.56 9.78 4.60
N VAL A 210 10.52 9.24 3.37
CA VAL A 210 11.18 9.84 2.21
C VAL A 210 10.23 10.60 1.27
N ARG A 211 8.92 10.62 1.55
CA ARG A 211 7.88 11.27 0.74
C ARG A 211 8.09 12.79 0.54
N SER A 212 8.81 13.46 1.44
CA SER A 212 9.10 14.89 1.26
C SER A 212 10.11 15.17 0.15
N VAL A 213 10.84 14.15 -0.32
CA VAL A 213 11.87 14.26 -1.35
C VAL A 213 11.23 14.09 -2.73
N LEU A 214 10.71 15.19 -3.29
CA LEU A 214 9.97 15.16 -4.56
C LEU A 214 10.83 14.83 -5.79
N ALA A 215 12.13 15.15 -5.74
CA ALA A 215 13.07 14.92 -6.84
C ALA A 215 14.36 14.27 -6.33
N PRO A 216 14.35 12.95 -6.04
CA PRO A 216 15.52 12.24 -5.51
C PRO A 216 16.77 12.40 -6.38
N ALA A 217 16.62 12.42 -7.70
CA ALA A 217 17.73 12.59 -8.64
C ALA A 217 18.47 13.94 -8.55
N ALA A 218 17.89 14.94 -7.87
CA ALA A 218 18.50 16.25 -7.66
C ALA A 218 19.12 16.40 -6.25
N VAL A 219 19.09 15.36 -5.43
CA VAL A 219 19.67 15.37 -4.08
C VAL A 219 21.17 15.13 -4.17
N GLU A 220 21.94 16.01 -3.53
CA GLU A 220 23.38 15.86 -3.34
C GLU A 220 23.67 15.16 -1.99
N PRO A 221 24.68 14.28 -1.92
CA PRO A 221 25.51 13.80 -3.02
C PRO A 221 24.75 12.85 -3.97
N PRO A 222 25.21 12.60 -5.21
CA PRO A 222 24.46 11.79 -6.18
C PRO A 222 24.17 10.37 -5.71
N GLU A 223 25.06 9.79 -4.88
CA GLU A 223 24.84 8.46 -4.31
C GLU A 223 23.66 8.42 -3.34
N LEU A 224 23.39 9.54 -2.65
CA LEU A 224 22.22 9.70 -1.79
C LEU A 224 20.95 9.85 -2.63
N GLY A 225 20.98 10.68 -3.67
CA GLY A 225 19.84 10.82 -4.60
C GLY A 225 19.43 9.49 -5.25
N GLU A 226 20.42 8.70 -5.70
CA GLU A 226 20.19 7.36 -6.25
C GLU A 226 19.58 6.40 -5.21
N LEU A 227 20.12 6.43 -3.98
CA LEU A 227 19.59 5.61 -2.87
C LEU A 227 18.12 5.97 -2.59
N LEU A 228 17.78 7.25 -2.47
CA LEU A 228 16.42 7.69 -2.16
C LEU A 228 15.43 7.29 -3.26
N ALA A 229 15.83 7.39 -4.54
CA ALA A 229 15.03 6.92 -5.66
C ALA A 229 14.77 5.41 -5.56
N GLN A 230 15.81 4.61 -5.30
CA GLN A 230 15.69 3.15 -5.15
C GLN A 230 14.85 2.78 -3.93
N LEU A 231 15.02 3.47 -2.81
CA LEU A 231 14.33 3.19 -1.57
C LEU A 231 12.83 3.44 -1.72
N HIS A 232 12.47 4.55 -2.39
CA HIS A 232 11.07 4.89 -2.64
C HIS A 232 10.40 3.90 -3.60
N GLY A 233 11.08 3.51 -4.69
CA GLY A 233 10.61 2.50 -5.64
C GLY A 233 10.47 1.11 -5.00
N ALA A 234 11.47 0.67 -4.22
CA ALA A 234 11.44 -0.63 -3.56
C ALA A 234 10.34 -0.73 -2.48
N ALA A 235 10.07 0.37 -1.75
CA ALA A 235 8.97 0.43 -0.80
C ALA A 235 7.61 0.33 -1.50
N HIS A 236 7.44 1.03 -2.62
CA HIS A 236 6.23 0.94 -3.45
C HIS A 236 6.01 -0.47 -4.00
N ASP A 237 7.06 -1.12 -4.50
CA ASP A 237 7.00 -2.50 -4.97
C ASP A 237 6.53 -3.47 -3.87
N VAL A 238 7.07 -3.34 -2.64
CA VAL A 238 6.67 -4.20 -1.51
C VAL A 238 5.20 -3.99 -1.16
N VAL A 239 4.73 -2.74 -1.02
CA VAL A 239 3.33 -2.47 -0.67
C VAL A 239 2.39 -2.99 -1.77
N THR A 240 2.70 -2.72 -3.03
CA THR A 240 1.88 -3.12 -4.17
C THR A 240 1.81 -4.64 -4.31
N THR A 241 2.96 -5.32 -4.30
CA THR A 241 3.03 -6.77 -4.51
C THR A 241 2.43 -7.55 -3.34
N THR A 242 2.74 -7.20 -2.09
CA THR A 242 2.25 -7.94 -0.93
C THR A 242 0.74 -7.78 -0.72
N THR A 243 0.20 -6.56 -0.93
CA THR A 243 -1.25 -6.36 -0.89
C THR A 243 -1.94 -7.08 -2.04
N ARG A 244 -1.39 -7.04 -3.26
CA ARG A 244 -1.92 -7.77 -4.41
C ARG A 244 -1.92 -9.29 -4.22
N GLU A 245 -0.91 -9.84 -3.53
CA GLU A 245 -0.76 -11.27 -3.28
C GLU A 245 -1.58 -11.76 -2.08
N SER A 246 -1.98 -10.87 -1.16
CA SER A 246 -2.79 -11.21 0.03
C SER A 246 -4.13 -11.89 -0.28
N ALA A 247 -4.65 -11.74 -1.51
CA ALA A 247 -5.84 -12.44 -1.99
C ALA A 247 -5.60 -13.92 -2.35
N THR A 248 -4.34 -14.37 -2.46
CA THR A 248 -4.01 -15.71 -2.95
C THR A 248 -4.04 -16.70 -1.78
N PRO A 249 -4.88 -17.75 -1.80
CA PRO A 249 -4.72 -18.84 -0.86
C PRO A 249 -3.33 -19.45 -1.06
N ILE A 250 -2.54 -19.55 0.01
CA ILE A 250 -1.33 -20.35 0.01
C ILE A 250 -1.79 -21.79 -0.25
N ARG A 251 -1.35 -22.37 -1.38
CA ARG A 251 -1.63 -23.77 -1.73
C ARG A 251 -0.85 -24.72 -0.83
#